data_AF-A0A2A5HUG6-F1
#
_entry.id   AF-A0A2A5HUG6-F1
#
_cell.length_a   1.000
_cell.length_b   1.000
_cell.length_c   1.000
_cell.angle_alpha   90.00
_cell.angle_beta   90.00
_cell.angle_gamma   90.00
#
_symmetry.space_group_name_H-M   'P 1'
#
loop_
_entity.id
_entity.type
_entity.pdbx_description
1 polymer ?
#
loop_
_entity_poly.entity_id
_entity_poly.type
_entity_poly.pdbx_seq_one_letter_code
_entity_poly.pdbx_strand_id
1 'polypeptide(L)'
;MKKNQYSKGNPQLRQLLIQESARLMYEEDITQYHTAKWRAAKHVFSRGGAKFGKIRNCDLPSNGEISQAVHELAQLYEGEKMEENLLAMRMLALDVMARLAAFSPGLIGSVSSGRIKQNSDVDIHVFTDSI
;
A
#
# COMPACT_ATOMS: atom_id res chain seq x y z
N MET A 1 -37.12 1.97 15.01
CA MET A 1 -36.01 1.40 14.22
C MET A 1 -34.73 2.14 14.60
N LYS A 2 -33.78 1.47 15.28
CA LYS A 2 -32.57 2.10 15.82
C LYS A 2 -31.64 2.48 14.65
N LYS A 3 -31.36 3.77 14.46
CA LYS A 3 -30.33 4.25 13.52
C LYS A 3 -28.98 3.72 14.00
N ASN A 4 -28.39 2.81 13.23
CA ASN A 4 -27.04 2.31 13.48
C ASN A 4 -26.08 3.48 13.22
N GLN A 5 -25.76 4.23 14.27
CA GLN A 5 -24.76 5.28 14.22
C GLN A 5 -23.41 4.59 14.07
N TYR A 6 -22.97 4.39 12.82
CA TYR A 6 -21.58 4.08 12.54
C TYR A 6 -20.75 5.22 13.13
N SER A 7 -20.19 4.99 14.32
CA SER A 7 -19.32 5.94 14.98
C SER A 7 -18.17 6.24 14.01
N LYS A 8 -18.16 7.45 13.42
CA LYS A 8 -17.03 7.93 12.63
C LYS A 8 -15.78 7.76 13.49
N GLY A 9 -14.79 7.05 12.96
CA GLY A 9 -13.49 6.91 13.60
C GLY A 9 -12.87 8.29 13.87
N ASN A 10 -11.92 8.36 14.80
CA ASN A 10 -11.18 9.60 15.06
C ASN A 10 -10.36 9.95 13.81
N PRO A 11 -10.70 11.03 13.08
CA PRO A 11 -10.07 11.34 11.80
C PRO A 11 -8.60 11.74 11.96
N GLN A 12 -8.23 12.37 13.08
CA GLN A 12 -6.85 12.76 13.37
C GLN A 12 -5.97 11.53 13.61
N LEU A 13 -6.49 10.57 14.40
CA LEU A 13 -5.81 9.30 14.64
C LEU A 13 -5.65 8.50 13.35
N ARG A 14 -6.71 8.45 12.52
CA ARG A 14 -6.67 7.77 11.22
C ARG A 14 -5.59 8.36 10.32
N GLN A 15 -5.52 9.69 10.20
CA GLN A 15 -4.51 10.37 9.40
C GLN A 15 -3.09 10.08 9.91
N LEU A 16 -2.89 10.10 11.23
CA LEU A 16 -1.61 9.77 11.86
C LEU A 16 -1.19 8.33 11.54
N LEU A 17 -2.13 7.37 11.61
CA LEU A 17 -1.88 5.97 11.26
C LEU A 17 -1.57 5.78 9.77
N ILE A 18 -2.22 6.53 8.88
CA ILE A 18 -1.91 6.53 7.44
C ILE A 18 -0.47 6.97 7.21
N GLN A 19 -0.10 8.13 7.76
CA GLN A 19 1.23 8.72 7.58
C GLN A 19 2.32 7.83 8.17
N GLU A 20 2.13 7.32 9.38
CA GLU A 20 3.11 6.41 10.01
C GLU A 20 3.19 5.07 9.25
N SER A 21 2.07 4.51 8.78
CA SER A 21 2.11 3.28 7.97
C SER A 21 2.86 3.50 6.66
N ALA A 22 2.61 4.64 5.99
CA ALA A 22 3.28 4.97 4.73
C ALA A 22 4.78 5.16 4.91
N ARG A 23 5.16 5.91 5.96
CA ARG A 23 6.56 6.09 6.35
C ARG A 23 7.25 4.75 6.61
N LEU A 24 6.63 3.86 7.39
CA LEU A 24 7.17 2.53 7.66
C LEU A 24 7.30 1.66 6.41
N MET A 25 6.40 1.77 5.44
CA MET A 25 6.48 1.00 4.19
C MET A 25 7.49 1.56 3.17
N TYR A 26 7.88 2.83 3.34
CA TYR A 26 8.83 3.52 2.48
C TYR A 26 10.26 3.46 3.06
N GLU A 27 10.42 3.78 4.34
CA GLU A 27 11.72 3.82 5.02
C GLU A 27 12.17 2.45 5.54
N GLU A 28 11.23 1.57 5.89
CA GLU A 28 11.53 0.19 6.29
C GLU A 28 11.12 -0.75 5.14
N ASP A 29 11.79 -1.90 4.98
CA ASP A 29 11.46 -2.93 3.97
C ASP A 29 10.13 -3.67 4.27
N ILE A 30 9.13 -2.96 4.80
CA ILE A 30 7.79 -3.50 5.04
C ILE A 30 7.00 -3.47 3.72
N THR A 31 6.81 -4.65 3.15
CA THR A 31 5.99 -4.85 1.95
C THR A 31 4.51 -5.07 2.27
N GLN A 32 4.19 -5.59 3.46
CA GLN A 32 2.84 -6.00 3.84
C GLN A 32 2.07 -4.89 4.59
N TYR A 33 0.95 -4.46 4.02
CA TYR A 33 0.07 -3.44 4.61
C TYR A 33 -0.41 -3.78 6.04
N HIS A 34 -0.70 -5.06 6.30
CA HIS A 34 -1.13 -5.49 7.63
C HIS A 34 -0.04 -5.24 8.69
N THR A 35 1.20 -5.61 8.38
CA THR A 35 2.36 -5.39 9.23
C THR A 35 2.60 -3.91 9.47
N ALA A 36 2.50 -3.09 8.41
CA ALA A 36 2.61 -1.64 8.50
C ALA A 36 1.58 -1.02 9.44
N LYS A 37 0.29 -1.38 9.28
CA LYS A 37 -0.79 -0.90 10.17
C LYS A 37 -0.56 -1.24 11.62
N TRP A 38 -0.14 -2.47 11.89
CA TRP A 38 0.06 -2.94 13.25
C TRP A 38 1.25 -2.26 13.93
N ARG A 39 2.37 -2.09 13.20
CA ARG A 39 3.53 -1.33 13.69
C ARG A 39 3.20 0.15 13.87
N ALA A 40 2.52 0.77 12.93
CA ALA A 40 2.07 2.16 13.04
C ALA A 40 1.18 2.37 14.27
N ALA A 41 0.23 1.47 14.51
CA ALA A 41 -0.60 1.50 15.72
C ALA A 41 0.24 1.42 17.00
N LYS A 42 1.22 0.51 17.05
CA LYS A 42 2.14 0.39 18.20
C LYS A 42 2.96 1.67 18.41
N HIS A 43 3.52 2.25 17.35
CA HIS A 43 4.32 3.47 17.43
C HIS A 43 3.51 4.68 17.91
N VAL A 44 2.34 4.88 17.33
CA VAL A 44 1.39 5.93 17.71
C VAL A 44 0.98 5.76 19.18
N PHE A 45 0.75 4.53 19.63
CA PHE A 45 0.44 4.28 21.02
C PHE A 45 1.59 4.61 21.97
N SER A 46 2.81 4.18 21.65
CA SER A 46 3.99 4.43 22.48
C SER A 46 4.39 5.91 22.55
N ARG A 47 4.11 6.72 21.51
CA ARG A 47 4.50 8.14 21.43
C ARG A 47 3.45 9.13 21.95
N GLY A 48 2.29 8.68 22.40
CA GLY A 48 1.24 9.58 22.89
C GLY A 48 -0.20 9.04 22.85
N GLY A 49 -0.40 7.75 22.54
CA GLY A 49 -1.73 7.17 22.35
C GLY A 49 -2.62 7.10 23.60
N ALA A 50 -2.09 7.42 24.79
CA ALA A 50 -2.92 7.67 25.95
C ALA A 50 -3.98 8.78 25.70
N LYS A 51 -3.69 9.74 24.80
CA LYS A 51 -4.65 10.80 24.41
C LYS A 51 -5.81 10.32 23.54
N PHE A 52 -5.66 9.20 22.82
CA PHE A 52 -6.62 8.75 21.81
C PHE A 52 -7.50 7.58 22.26
N GLY A 53 -7.23 7.00 23.44
CA GLY A 53 -7.95 5.83 23.94
C GLY A 53 -7.67 4.56 23.12
N LYS A 54 -8.55 3.56 23.18
CA LYS A 54 -8.39 2.28 22.45
C LYS A 54 -8.65 2.47 20.94
N ILE A 55 -7.75 1.97 20.09
CA ILE A 55 -7.98 1.92 18.63
C ILE A 55 -9.15 0.98 18.34
N ARG A 56 -10.14 1.48 17.61
CA ARG A 56 -11.26 0.68 17.10
C ARG A 56 -11.02 0.38 15.63
N ASN A 57 -11.72 -0.62 15.12
CA ASN A 57 -11.64 -0.99 13.70
C ASN A 57 -12.02 0.17 12.76
N CYS A 58 -12.88 1.10 13.19
CA CYS A 58 -13.22 2.28 12.40
C CYS A 58 -12.11 3.36 12.35
N ASP A 59 -11.11 3.27 13.22
CA ASP A 59 -9.97 4.19 13.25
C ASP A 59 -8.80 3.67 12.37
N LEU A 60 -8.80 2.37 12.02
CA LEU A 60 -7.78 1.76 11.17
C LEU A 60 -7.92 2.18 9.70
N PRO A 61 -6.80 2.53 9.04
CA PRO A 61 -6.82 2.89 7.63
C PRO A 61 -7.04 1.70 6.70
N SER A 62 -7.57 1.98 5.51
CA SER A 62 -7.67 1.04 4.39
C SER A 62 -6.32 0.88 3.68
N ASN A 63 -6.15 -0.23 2.94
CA ASN A 63 -4.93 -0.43 2.15
C ASN A 63 -4.80 0.64 1.05
N GLY A 64 -5.93 1.10 0.48
CA GLY A 64 -5.93 2.17 -0.53
C GLY A 64 -5.43 3.50 0.02
N GLU A 65 -5.85 3.90 1.22
CA GLU A 65 -5.37 5.13 1.87
C GLU A 65 -3.86 5.07 2.15
N ILE A 66 -3.35 3.92 2.63
CA ILE A 66 -1.91 3.75 2.85
C ILE A 66 -1.16 3.76 1.51
N SER A 67 -1.66 3.03 0.51
CA SER A 67 -1.04 2.98 -0.82
C SER A 67 -0.92 4.36 -1.46
N GLN A 68 -1.96 5.18 -1.32
CA GLN A 68 -1.96 6.56 -1.80
C GLN A 68 -0.91 7.40 -1.07
N ALA A 69 -0.84 7.32 0.26
CA ALA A 69 0.15 8.05 1.04
C ALA A 69 1.60 7.58 0.77
N VAL A 70 1.82 6.27 0.57
CA VAL A 70 3.13 5.73 0.15
C VAL A 70 3.53 6.30 -1.21
N HIS A 71 2.59 6.38 -2.15
CA HIS A 71 2.84 6.93 -3.47
C HIS A 71 3.19 8.42 -3.42
N GLU A 72 2.45 9.22 -2.65
CA GLU A 72 2.74 10.64 -2.43
C GLU A 72 4.12 10.84 -1.77
N LEU A 73 4.46 9.98 -0.80
CA LEU A 73 5.76 10.01 -0.14
C LEU A 73 6.89 9.66 -1.13
N ALA A 74 6.72 8.61 -1.93
CA ALA A 74 7.69 8.21 -2.94
C ALA A 74 7.89 9.30 -4.01
N GLN A 75 6.82 9.94 -4.49
CA GLN A 75 6.92 11.06 -5.43
C GLN A 75 7.73 12.22 -4.86
N LEU A 76 7.54 12.55 -3.58
CA LEU A 76 8.26 13.63 -2.92
C LEU A 76 9.77 13.38 -2.84
N TYR A 77 10.18 12.12 -2.68
CA TYR A 77 11.60 11.73 -2.55
C TYR A 77 12.27 11.41 -3.89
N GLU A 78 11.57 10.75 -4.81
CA GLU A 78 12.16 10.17 -6.03
C GLU A 78 11.90 11.01 -7.29
N GLY A 79 10.84 11.83 -7.32
CA GLY A 79 10.52 12.73 -8.43
C GLY A 79 10.43 12.02 -9.79
N GLU A 80 11.01 12.62 -10.82
CA GLU A 80 10.98 12.14 -12.22
C GLU A 80 11.56 10.72 -12.41
N LYS A 81 12.49 10.28 -11.55
CA LYS A 81 13.07 8.92 -11.62
C LYS A 81 12.01 7.83 -11.39
N MET A 82 10.93 8.15 -10.69
CA MET A 82 9.84 7.22 -10.45
C MET A 82 9.14 6.83 -11.77
N GLU A 83 8.93 7.79 -12.66
CA GLU A 83 8.26 7.54 -13.94
C GLU A 83 9.12 6.69 -14.87
N GLU A 84 10.43 6.97 -14.91
CA GLU A 84 11.40 6.18 -15.66
C GLU A 84 11.46 4.73 -15.13
N ASN A 85 11.52 4.55 -13.81
CA ASN A 85 11.50 3.24 -13.18
C ASN A 85 10.20 2.49 -13.48
N LEU A 86 9.04 3.16 -13.40
CA LEU A 86 7.75 2.56 -13.69
C LEU A 86 7.67 2.11 -15.15
N LEU A 87 8.17 2.92 -16.06
CA LEU A 87 8.25 2.56 -17.48
C LEU A 87 9.13 1.33 -17.68
N ALA A 88 10.34 1.31 -17.10
CA ALA A 88 11.26 0.19 -17.19
C ALA A 88 10.63 -1.11 -16.63
N MET A 89 9.97 -1.05 -15.47
CA MET A 89 9.28 -2.19 -14.87
C MET A 89 8.11 -2.68 -15.73
N ARG A 90 7.35 -1.78 -16.36
CA ARG A 90 6.25 -2.15 -17.26
C ARG A 90 6.76 -2.78 -18.55
N MET A 91 7.88 -2.31 -19.09
CA MET A 91 8.53 -2.93 -20.24
C MET A 91 9.03 -4.34 -19.90
N LEU A 92 9.65 -4.52 -18.72
CA LEU A 92 10.07 -5.83 -18.23
C LEU A 92 8.86 -6.76 -18.06
N ALA A 93 7.78 -6.28 -17.44
CA ALA A 93 6.55 -7.03 -17.29
C ALA A 93 5.98 -7.47 -18.64
N LEU A 94 6.01 -6.57 -19.64
CA LEU A 94 5.54 -6.88 -20.99
C LEU A 94 6.37 -7.98 -21.66
N ASP A 95 7.70 -7.94 -21.55
CA ASP A 95 8.57 -9.00 -22.08
C ASP A 95 8.28 -10.36 -21.43
N VAL A 96 8.12 -10.38 -20.09
CA VAL A 96 7.81 -11.60 -19.36
C VAL A 96 6.42 -12.13 -19.71
N MET A 97 5.41 -11.27 -19.79
CA MET A 97 4.05 -11.64 -20.22
C MET A 97 4.04 -12.19 -21.65
N ALA A 98 4.84 -11.64 -22.56
CA ALA A 98 4.95 -12.16 -23.93
C ALA A 98 5.51 -13.61 -23.94
N ARG A 99 6.49 -13.91 -23.08
CA ARG A 99 7.03 -15.28 -22.93
C ARG A 99 6.04 -16.24 -22.27
N LEU A 100 5.15 -15.73 -21.42
CA LEU A 100 4.12 -16.48 -20.72
C LEU A 100 2.77 -16.45 -21.43
N ALA A 101 2.69 -16.00 -22.68
CA ALA A 101 1.43 -15.74 -23.39
C ALA A 101 0.48 -16.96 -23.43
N ALA A 102 1.04 -18.18 -23.42
CA ALA A 102 0.27 -19.43 -23.38
C ALA A 102 -0.58 -19.60 -22.09
N PHE A 103 -0.30 -18.83 -21.03
CA PHE A 103 -0.95 -18.93 -19.73
C PHE A 103 -1.81 -17.71 -19.37
N SER A 104 -2.29 -16.96 -20.37
CA SER A 104 -3.14 -15.77 -20.18
C SER A 104 -2.63 -14.82 -19.06
N PRO A 105 -1.40 -14.31 -19.17
CA PRO A 105 -0.74 -13.59 -18.07
C PRO A 105 -1.38 -12.21 -17.83
N GLY A 106 -1.49 -11.82 -16.56
CA GLY A 106 -1.98 -10.52 -16.14
C GLY A 106 -1.05 -9.83 -15.14
N LEU A 107 -0.68 -8.58 -15.43
CA LEU A 107 0.11 -7.74 -14.53
C LEU A 107 -0.76 -7.22 -13.38
N ILE A 108 -0.36 -7.52 -12.15
CA ILE A 108 -1.06 -7.10 -10.92
C ILE A 108 -0.14 -6.25 -10.04
N GLY A 109 -0.66 -5.81 -8.90
CA GLY A 109 0.14 -5.14 -7.87
C GLY A 109 0.57 -3.71 -8.20
N SER A 110 1.73 -3.32 -7.67
CA SER A 110 2.21 -1.93 -7.64
C SER A 110 2.49 -1.37 -9.03
N VAL A 111 3.12 -2.16 -9.91
CA VAL A 111 3.48 -1.79 -11.30
C VAL A 111 2.23 -1.62 -12.17
N SER A 112 1.23 -2.48 -12.00
CA SER A 112 -0.07 -2.37 -12.67
C SER A 112 -0.76 -1.06 -12.32
N SER A 113 -0.88 -0.79 -11.02
CA SER A 113 -1.54 0.43 -10.49
C SER A 113 -0.75 1.72 -10.66
N GLY A 114 0.53 1.65 -11.06
CA GLY A 114 1.42 2.81 -11.20
C GLY A 114 1.97 3.37 -9.87
N ARG A 115 1.65 2.72 -8.74
CA ARG A 115 2.10 3.12 -7.41
C ARG A 115 3.31 2.30 -6.98
N ILE A 116 4.43 2.50 -7.67
CA ILE A 116 5.69 1.82 -7.34
C ILE A 116 6.46 2.56 -6.25
N LYS A 117 7.44 1.86 -5.68
CA LYS A 117 8.47 2.38 -4.77
C LYS A 117 9.82 1.81 -5.22
N GLN A 118 10.93 2.35 -4.72
CA GLN A 118 12.28 1.92 -5.11
C GLN A 118 12.50 0.39 -5.12
N ASN A 119 11.90 -0.34 -4.17
CA ASN A 119 11.99 -1.81 -4.05
C ASN A 119 10.67 -2.50 -4.45
N SER A 120 9.96 -1.98 -5.45
CA SER A 120 8.76 -2.65 -5.98
C SER A 120 9.15 -3.87 -6.82
N ASP A 121 8.36 -4.94 -6.68
CA ASP A 121 8.45 -6.14 -7.52
C ASP A 121 7.44 -6.11 -8.68
N VAL A 122 7.72 -6.91 -9.72
CA VAL A 122 6.79 -7.16 -10.84
C VAL A 122 5.98 -8.43 -10.55
N ASP A 123 4.71 -8.26 -10.22
CA ASP A 123 3.80 -9.37 -9.94
C ASP A 123 2.98 -9.75 -11.20
N ILE A 124 3.17 -10.97 -11.71
CA ILE A 124 2.40 -11.50 -12.84
C ILE A 124 1.60 -12.73 -12.38
N HIS A 125 0.29 -12.67 -12.58
CA HIS A 125 -0.60 -13.81 -12.39
C HIS A 125 -0.74 -14.55 -13.72
N VAL A 126 -0.60 -15.87 -13.71
CA VAL A 126 -0.86 -16.73 -14.85
C VAL A 126 -1.99 -17.72 -14.54
N PHE A 127 -2.77 -18.08 -15.56
CA PHE A 127 -3.82 -19.08 -15.47
C PHE A 127 -3.43 -20.30 -16.32
N THR A 128 -3.72 -21.49 -15.81
CA THR A 128 -3.59 -22.74 -16.58
C THR A 128 -4.97 -23.29 -16.87
N ASP A 129 -5.20 -23.78 -18.09
CA ASP A 129 -6.48 -24.37 -18.52
C ASP A 129 -6.76 -25.75 -17.87
N SER A 130 -6.06 -26.09 -16.80
CA SER A 130 -6.22 -27.35 -16.05
C SER A 130 -7.25 -27.16 -14.94
N ILE A 131 -8.44 -27.72 -15.16
CA ILE A 131 -9.49 -28.00 -14.15
C ILE A 131 -9.21 -29.36 -13.51
#